data_AF-A0AA35SKR8-F1
#
_entry.id   AF-A0AA35SKR8-F1
#
_cell.length_a   1.000
_cell.length_b   1.000
_cell.length_c   1.000
_cell.angle_alpha   90.00
_cell.angle_beta   90.00
_cell.angle_gamma   90.00
#
_symmetry.space_group_name_H-M   'P 1'
#
loop_
_entity.id
_entity.type
_entity.pdbx_description
1 polymer ?
#
loop_
_entity_poly.entity_id
_entity_poly.type
_entity_poly.pdbx_seq_one_letter_code
_entity_poly.pdbx_strand_id
1 'polypeptide(L)'
;MLCGVLRQSCAFSLRRLSTETAASTEYRLAEVSKVGDFIKRCLVAAGATESGAATLASTLVHADVRGHFSHGLNRLEMYCNEVKSGQCDGRATPCVVKETYATALVDGRNGIGPVVGEFSMDLAIAKAKEAGCAWVTATRSNHYGIAAHYTLRAVEEGLIVSTYSVEQLELINIVRYRCIINCIYNMTSTEIEVLFMTLTEQCPGREFLPQTLLHW
;
A
#
# COMPACT_ATOMS: atom_id res chain seq x y z
N MET A 1 48.70 -6.07 2.28
CA MET A 1 48.31 -5.46 3.57
C MET A 1 46.95 -6.06 3.93
N LEU A 2 46.93 -6.96 4.92
CA LEU A 2 45.79 -7.75 5.40
C LEU A 2 45.64 -7.40 6.88
N CYS A 3 44.46 -7.01 7.35
CA CYS A 3 43.97 -7.10 8.75
C CYS A 3 42.51 -6.61 8.78
N GLY A 4 41.55 -7.17 9.52
CA GLY A 4 41.71 -7.98 10.72
C GLY A 4 40.50 -8.87 11.05
N VAL A 5 40.84 -9.78 11.96
CA VAL A 5 40.15 -10.96 12.46
C VAL A 5 39.15 -10.61 13.56
N LEU A 6 38.03 -11.33 13.65
CA LEU A 6 37.56 -11.85 14.94
C LEU A 6 37.02 -13.27 14.75
N ARG A 7 37.81 -14.24 15.24
CA ARG A 7 37.45 -15.64 15.42
C ARG A 7 36.62 -15.76 16.70
N GLN A 8 35.51 -16.48 16.63
CA GLN A 8 34.99 -17.19 17.78
C GLN A 8 34.79 -18.65 17.39
N SER A 9 35.72 -19.47 17.88
CA SER A 9 35.75 -20.91 17.72
C SER A 9 34.67 -21.53 18.60
N CYS A 10 33.72 -22.24 18.01
CA CYS A 10 32.96 -23.25 18.73
C CYS A 10 33.00 -24.54 17.91
N ALA A 11 33.53 -25.60 18.52
CA ALA A 11 33.77 -26.89 17.90
C ALA A 11 32.45 -27.49 17.40
N PHE A 12 32.29 -27.60 16.09
CA PHE A 12 31.16 -28.29 15.48
C PHE A 12 31.39 -29.80 15.58
N SER A 13 30.89 -30.39 16.68
CA SER A 13 30.67 -31.83 16.76
C SER A 13 29.76 -32.24 15.61
N LEU A 14 30.26 -33.11 14.73
CA LEU A 14 29.50 -33.73 13.64
C LEU A 14 28.39 -34.62 14.23
N ARG A 15 27.29 -34.01 14.67
CA ARG A 15 26.00 -34.72 14.69
C ARG A 15 25.60 -34.91 13.23
N ARG A 16 25.48 -36.17 12.81
CA ARG A 16 24.67 -36.54 11.65
C ARG A 16 23.27 -35.97 11.88
N LEU A 17 23.02 -34.80 11.31
CA LEU A 17 21.67 -34.33 11.08
C LEU A 17 21.14 -35.22 9.97
N SER A 18 20.13 -36.00 10.33
CA SER A 18 19.29 -36.77 9.45
C SER A 18 18.93 -35.95 8.22
N THR A 19 19.04 -36.57 7.06
CA THR A 19 18.49 -36.10 5.80
C THR A 19 16.96 -36.07 5.91
N GLU A 20 16.42 -35.04 6.55
CA GLU A 20 15.07 -34.56 6.24
C GLU A 20 15.24 -33.50 5.18
N THR A 21 15.02 -33.92 3.94
CA THR A 21 14.95 -33.06 2.77
C THR A 21 13.78 -32.10 2.99
N ALA A 22 14.06 -30.89 3.47
CA ALA A 22 13.12 -29.78 3.29
C ALA A 22 12.81 -29.74 1.79
N ALA A 23 11.54 -29.90 1.43
CA ALA A 23 11.10 -29.85 0.04
C ALA A 23 11.69 -28.58 -0.59
N SER A 24 12.57 -28.75 -1.57
CA SER A 24 13.17 -27.62 -2.27
C SER A 24 12.05 -26.92 -3.02
N THR A 25 11.57 -25.79 -2.53
CA THR A 25 10.63 -24.95 -3.26
C THR A 25 11.30 -24.53 -4.56
N GLU A 26 10.88 -25.13 -5.67
CA GLU A 26 11.35 -24.78 -7.00
C GLU A 26 10.74 -23.43 -7.38
N TYR A 27 11.54 -22.36 -7.35
CA TYR A 27 11.09 -21.04 -7.78
C TYR A 27 11.05 -20.99 -9.31
N ARG A 28 9.90 -20.57 -9.87
CA ARG A 28 9.74 -20.32 -11.31
C ARG A 28 9.73 -18.82 -11.56
N LEU A 29 10.53 -18.38 -12.53
CA LEU A 29 10.52 -17.00 -12.98
C LEU A 29 9.41 -16.79 -14.00
N ALA A 30 8.71 -15.67 -13.88
CA ALA A 30 7.69 -15.23 -14.83
C ALA A 30 8.02 -13.82 -15.30
N GLU A 31 7.69 -13.54 -16.57
CA GLU A 31 7.83 -12.22 -17.14
C GLU A 31 6.82 -11.25 -16.49
N VAL A 32 7.29 -10.07 -16.09
CA VAL A 32 6.49 -9.07 -15.36
C VAL A 32 5.21 -8.69 -16.11
N SER A 33 5.31 -8.49 -17.43
CA SER A 33 4.18 -8.19 -18.32
C SER A 33 3.09 -9.27 -18.24
N LYS A 34 3.47 -10.55 -18.30
CA LYS A 34 2.56 -11.69 -18.25
C LYS A 34 1.86 -11.82 -16.90
N VAL A 35 2.57 -11.50 -15.81
CA VAL A 35 1.97 -11.45 -14.46
C VAL A 35 0.94 -10.34 -14.38
N GLY A 36 1.26 -9.14 -14.85
CA GLY A 36 0.31 -8.03 -14.91
C GLY A 36 -0.94 -8.35 -15.74
N ASP A 37 -0.76 -8.96 -16.92
CA ASP A 37 -1.87 -9.39 -17.77
C ASP A 37 -2.73 -10.49 -17.14
N PHE A 38 -2.11 -11.41 -16.39
CA PHE A 38 -2.82 -12.42 -15.63
C PHE A 38 -3.68 -11.80 -14.52
N ILE A 39 -3.12 -10.89 -13.71
CA ILE A 39 -3.86 -10.17 -12.66
C ILE A 39 -5.06 -9.43 -13.26
N LYS A 40 -4.86 -8.69 -14.36
CA LYS A 40 -5.94 -7.95 -15.03
C LYS A 40 -7.09 -8.88 -15.41
N ARG A 41 -6.80 -9.98 -16.13
CA ARG A 41 -7.83 -10.94 -16.56
C ARG A 41 -8.57 -11.56 -15.39
N CYS A 42 -7.87 -11.92 -14.32
CA CYS A 42 -8.49 -12.47 -13.12
C CYS A 42 -9.48 -11.49 -12.47
N LEU A 43 -9.10 -10.22 -12.32
CA LEU A 43 -9.94 -9.23 -11.67
C LEU A 43 -11.12 -8.79 -12.55
N VAL A 44 -10.93 -8.69 -13.87
CA VAL A 44 -12.04 -8.45 -14.82
C VAL A 44 -13.03 -9.61 -14.76
N ALA A 45 -12.54 -10.86 -14.76
CA ALA A 45 -13.40 -12.04 -14.61
C ALA A 45 -14.11 -12.10 -13.24
N ALA A 46 -13.56 -11.44 -12.21
CA ALA A 46 -14.20 -11.28 -10.91
C ALA A 46 -15.32 -10.22 -10.91
N GLY A 47 -15.37 -9.33 -11.90
CA GLY A 47 -16.42 -8.32 -12.07
C GLY A 47 -15.93 -6.87 -12.07
N ALA A 48 -14.63 -6.63 -11.95
CA ALA A 48 -14.04 -5.29 -11.95
C ALA A 48 -13.99 -4.66 -13.35
N THR A 49 -13.81 -3.34 -13.38
CA THR A 49 -13.52 -2.60 -14.63
C THR A 49 -12.11 -2.90 -15.13
N GLU A 50 -11.89 -2.78 -16.46
CA GLU A 50 -10.56 -2.92 -17.07
C GLU A 50 -9.54 -1.93 -16.48
N SER A 51 -9.95 -0.68 -16.26
CA SER A 51 -9.11 0.35 -15.64
C SER A 51 -8.76 0.00 -14.20
N GLY A 52 -9.75 -0.39 -13.38
CA GLY A 52 -9.50 -0.80 -11.99
C GLY A 52 -8.61 -2.03 -11.88
N ALA A 53 -8.77 -2.98 -12.81
CA ALA A 53 -7.91 -4.15 -12.92
C ALA A 53 -6.47 -3.79 -13.32
N ALA A 54 -6.29 -2.82 -14.22
CA ALA A 54 -4.97 -2.33 -14.60
C ALA A 54 -4.25 -1.63 -13.43
N THR A 55 -4.96 -0.79 -12.67
CA THR A 55 -4.43 -0.15 -11.46
C THR A 55 -4.02 -1.20 -10.43
N LEU A 56 -4.88 -2.16 -10.08
CA LEU A 56 -4.51 -3.24 -9.16
C LEU A 56 -3.29 -4.03 -9.66
N ALA A 57 -3.27 -4.41 -10.93
CA ALA A 57 -2.16 -5.14 -11.52
C ALA A 57 -0.83 -4.39 -11.38
N SER A 58 -0.84 -3.08 -11.66
CA SER A 58 0.33 -2.22 -11.47
C SER A 58 0.82 -2.25 -10.02
N THR A 59 -0.09 -2.08 -9.05
CA THR A 59 0.26 -2.06 -7.62
C THR A 59 0.82 -3.40 -7.13
N LEU A 60 0.20 -4.52 -7.49
CA LEU A 60 0.68 -5.84 -7.05
C LEU A 60 2.01 -6.23 -7.70
N VAL A 61 2.16 -5.97 -9.01
CA VAL A 61 3.43 -6.18 -9.71
C VAL A 61 4.53 -5.30 -9.12
N HIS A 62 4.21 -4.06 -8.81
CA HIS A 62 5.14 -3.12 -8.20
C HIS A 62 5.66 -3.66 -6.85
N ALA A 63 4.79 -4.26 -6.04
CA ALA A 63 5.17 -4.89 -4.78
C ALA A 63 6.13 -6.08 -5.00
N ASP A 64 5.81 -6.99 -5.93
CA ASP A 64 6.63 -8.17 -6.22
C ASP A 64 8.01 -7.81 -6.75
N VAL A 65 8.10 -6.86 -7.69
CA VAL A 65 9.38 -6.41 -8.27
C VAL A 65 10.29 -5.76 -7.22
N ARG A 66 9.71 -5.23 -6.13
CA ARG A 66 10.45 -4.65 -5.00
C ARG A 66 10.64 -5.61 -3.83
N GLY A 67 10.33 -6.90 -4.01
CA GLY A 67 10.50 -7.93 -3.00
C GLY A 67 9.52 -7.85 -1.83
N HIS A 68 8.44 -7.07 -1.95
CA HIS A 68 7.35 -7.01 -0.97
C HIS A 68 6.25 -8.02 -1.33
N PHE A 69 6.63 -9.30 -1.38
CA PHE A 69 5.76 -10.39 -1.80
C PHE A 69 4.49 -10.53 -0.95
N SER A 70 4.47 -9.99 0.27
CA SER A 70 3.27 -10.00 1.13
C SER A 70 2.14 -9.10 0.61
N HIS A 71 2.41 -8.19 -0.32
CA HIS A 71 1.46 -7.22 -0.89
C HIS A 71 1.39 -7.30 -2.43
N GLY A 72 1.91 -8.37 -3.03
CA GLY A 72 1.98 -8.57 -4.47
C GLY A 72 0.99 -9.59 -4.97
N LEU A 73 1.39 -10.43 -5.93
CA LEU A 73 0.52 -11.41 -6.57
C LEU A 73 -0.18 -12.36 -5.56
N ASN A 74 0.44 -12.62 -4.41
CA ASN A 74 -0.14 -13.43 -3.34
C ASN A 74 -1.50 -12.91 -2.82
N ARG A 75 -1.80 -11.61 -3.00
CA ARG A 75 -3.07 -11.01 -2.60
C ARG A 75 -4.16 -11.10 -3.68
N LEU A 76 -3.84 -11.54 -4.89
CA LEU A 76 -4.79 -11.53 -6.01
C LEU A 76 -6.08 -12.30 -5.70
N GLU A 77 -5.97 -13.46 -5.03
CA GLU A 77 -7.13 -14.27 -4.67
C GLU A 77 -8.10 -13.51 -3.76
N MET A 78 -7.57 -12.81 -2.74
CA MET A 78 -8.36 -11.98 -1.83
C MET A 78 -9.16 -10.92 -2.59
N TYR A 79 -8.49 -10.12 -3.45
CA TYR A 79 -9.18 -9.12 -4.26
C TYR A 79 -10.27 -9.73 -5.16
N CYS A 80 -9.98 -10.86 -5.82
CA CYS A 80 -10.95 -11.52 -6.67
C CYS A 80 -12.17 -12.01 -5.87
N ASN A 81 -11.96 -12.55 -4.67
CA ASN A 81 -13.03 -13.04 -3.81
C ASN A 81 -13.87 -11.90 -3.23
N GLU A 82 -13.25 -10.80 -2.84
CA GLU A 82 -13.95 -9.62 -2.33
C GLU A 82 -14.81 -8.95 -3.40
N VAL A 83 -14.31 -8.83 -4.64
CA VAL A 83 -15.10 -8.33 -5.78
C VAL A 83 -16.25 -9.28 -6.12
N LYS A 84 -15.98 -10.59 -6.21
CA LYS A 84 -17.03 -11.59 -6.52
C LYS A 84 -18.13 -11.66 -5.47
N SER A 85 -17.79 -11.49 -4.20
CA SER A 85 -18.75 -11.54 -3.09
C SER A 85 -19.48 -10.21 -2.85
N GLY A 86 -19.08 -9.13 -3.53
CA GLY A 86 -19.64 -7.79 -3.33
C GLY A 86 -19.13 -7.08 -2.07
N GLN A 87 -18.16 -7.67 -1.35
CA GLN A 87 -17.47 -6.99 -0.25
C GLN A 87 -16.65 -5.79 -0.74
N CYS A 88 -16.18 -5.84 -1.99
CA CYS A 88 -15.56 -4.72 -2.69
C CYS A 88 -16.32 -4.46 -4.00
N ASP A 89 -16.67 -3.21 -4.27
CA ASP A 89 -17.26 -2.81 -5.55
C ASP A 89 -16.17 -2.61 -6.60
N GLY A 90 -15.97 -3.62 -7.45
CA GLY A 90 -14.99 -3.58 -8.55
C GLY A 90 -15.28 -2.54 -9.64
N ARG A 91 -16.43 -1.86 -9.57
CA ARG A 91 -16.86 -0.81 -10.52
C ARG A 91 -17.02 0.55 -9.87
N ALA A 92 -16.75 0.66 -8.56
CA ALA A 92 -16.80 1.93 -7.86
C ALA A 92 -15.77 2.92 -8.44
N THR A 93 -16.20 4.17 -8.54
CA THR A 93 -15.35 5.31 -8.91
C THR A 93 -15.24 6.24 -7.71
N PRO A 94 -14.03 6.48 -7.16
CA PRO A 94 -13.83 7.40 -6.05
C PRO A 94 -14.29 8.81 -6.39
N CYS A 95 -14.73 9.57 -5.38
CA CYS A 95 -15.12 10.97 -5.58
C CYS A 95 -14.75 11.85 -4.39
N VAL A 96 -14.48 13.13 -4.65
CA VAL A 96 -14.31 14.15 -3.59
C VAL A 96 -15.68 14.49 -3.01
N VAL A 97 -15.82 14.43 -1.69
CA VAL A 97 -17.05 14.79 -0.98
C VAL A 97 -16.92 16.10 -0.21
N LYS A 98 -15.69 16.52 0.10
CA LYS A 98 -15.39 17.80 0.74
C LYS A 98 -13.96 18.20 0.41
N GLU A 99 -13.72 19.47 0.14
CA GLU A 99 -12.36 19.97 -0.08
C GLU A 99 -12.17 21.42 0.37
N THR A 100 -10.91 21.78 0.53
CA THR A 100 -10.40 23.15 0.66
C THR A 100 -9.26 23.32 -0.34
N TYR A 101 -8.57 24.47 -0.29
CA TYR A 101 -7.39 24.71 -1.12
C TYR A 101 -6.31 23.63 -0.94
N ALA A 102 -6.01 23.26 0.32
CA ALA A 102 -4.93 22.32 0.64
C ALA A 102 -5.43 20.95 1.15
N THR A 103 -6.74 20.70 1.26
CA THR A 103 -7.24 19.44 1.84
C THR A 103 -8.41 18.84 1.05
N ALA A 104 -8.58 17.52 1.12
CA ALA A 104 -9.76 16.84 0.59
C ALA A 104 -10.15 15.59 1.37
N LEU A 105 -11.45 15.28 1.37
CA LEU A 105 -12.03 14.01 1.78
C LEU A 105 -12.57 13.29 0.54
N VAL A 106 -12.09 12.08 0.31
CA VAL A 106 -12.48 11.17 -0.78
C VAL A 106 -13.37 10.07 -0.22
N ASP A 107 -14.51 9.83 -0.86
CA ASP A 107 -15.31 8.62 -0.65
C ASP A 107 -14.92 7.61 -1.73
N GLY A 108 -14.32 6.49 -1.30
CA GLY A 108 -13.92 5.38 -2.16
C GLY A 108 -15.08 4.54 -2.66
N ARG A 109 -16.30 4.75 -2.14
CA ARG A 109 -17.54 4.05 -2.52
C ARG A 109 -17.42 2.52 -2.44
N ASN A 110 -16.71 2.04 -1.42
CA ASN A 110 -16.37 0.63 -1.22
C ASN A 110 -15.54 0.03 -2.38
N GLY A 111 -14.78 0.86 -3.09
CA GLY A 111 -14.02 0.46 -4.27
C GLY A 111 -12.72 -0.26 -3.95
N ILE A 112 -12.06 -0.70 -5.04
CA ILE A 112 -10.75 -1.35 -5.00
C ILE A 112 -9.72 -0.37 -4.43
N GLY A 113 -9.01 -0.79 -3.37
CA GLY A 113 -8.09 0.08 -2.63
C GLY A 113 -7.08 0.79 -3.51
N PRO A 114 -6.38 0.10 -4.44
CA PRO A 114 -5.50 0.76 -5.40
C PRO A 114 -6.14 1.85 -6.25
N VAL A 115 -7.38 1.67 -6.69
CA VAL A 115 -8.10 2.70 -7.47
C VAL A 115 -8.36 3.93 -6.60
N VAL A 116 -8.75 3.74 -5.34
CA VAL A 116 -8.99 4.84 -4.39
C VAL A 116 -7.66 5.53 -4.03
N GLY A 117 -6.60 4.76 -3.81
CA GLY A 117 -5.28 5.26 -3.45
C GLY A 117 -4.64 6.09 -4.57
N GLU A 118 -4.69 5.62 -5.82
CA GLU A 118 -4.18 6.37 -6.97
C GLU A 118 -4.93 7.68 -7.15
N PHE A 119 -6.27 7.65 -7.13
CA PHE A 119 -7.10 8.86 -7.20
C PHE A 119 -6.75 9.87 -6.08
N SER A 120 -6.59 9.37 -4.85
CA SER A 120 -6.30 10.21 -3.69
C SER A 120 -4.90 10.82 -3.77
N MET A 121 -3.92 10.05 -4.21
CA MET A 121 -2.54 10.53 -4.37
C MET A 121 -2.45 11.59 -5.47
N ASP A 122 -3.09 11.38 -6.62
CA ASP A 122 -3.09 12.36 -7.72
C ASP A 122 -3.73 13.69 -7.30
N LEU A 123 -4.86 13.61 -6.60
CA LEU A 123 -5.51 14.80 -6.03
C LEU A 123 -4.59 15.53 -5.05
N ALA A 124 -3.88 14.77 -4.21
CA ALA A 124 -2.99 15.31 -3.23
C ALA A 124 -1.78 16.01 -3.89
N ILE A 125 -1.15 15.37 -4.87
CA ILE A 125 -0.05 15.93 -5.68
C ILE A 125 -0.49 17.25 -6.33
N ALA A 126 -1.66 17.26 -6.98
CA ALA A 126 -2.18 18.45 -7.64
C ALA A 126 -2.37 19.61 -6.65
N LYS A 127 -2.96 19.34 -5.47
CA LYS A 127 -3.15 20.37 -4.43
C LYS A 127 -1.83 20.84 -3.81
N ALA A 128 -0.85 19.95 -3.63
CA ALA A 128 0.46 20.32 -3.07
C ALA A 128 1.17 21.32 -3.99
N LYS A 129 1.13 21.09 -5.31
CA LYS A 129 1.74 21.99 -6.32
C LYS A 129 1.15 23.40 -6.32
N GLU A 130 -0.12 23.52 -5.97
CA GLU A 130 -0.79 24.83 -5.90
C GLU A 130 -0.63 25.49 -4.52
N ALA A 131 -0.72 24.70 -3.44
CA ALA A 131 -0.80 25.22 -2.08
C ALA A 131 0.52 25.16 -1.29
N GLY A 132 1.56 24.53 -1.83
CA GLY A 132 2.82 24.22 -1.15
C GLY A 132 2.75 23.00 -0.23
N CYS A 133 1.55 22.60 0.21
CA CYS A 133 1.30 21.37 0.94
C CYS A 133 -0.13 20.88 0.71
N ALA A 134 -0.37 19.58 0.90
CA ALA A 134 -1.72 19.05 0.87
C ALA A 134 -1.96 17.87 1.81
N TRP A 135 -3.22 17.72 2.25
CA TRP A 135 -3.69 16.60 3.05
C TRP A 135 -4.97 16.00 2.43
N VAL A 136 -4.87 14.79 1.90
CA VAL A 136 -6.02 14.06 1.35
C VAL A 136 -6.32 12.83 2.19
N THR A 137 -7.57 12.66 2.58
CA THR A 137 -8.05 11.49 3.32
C THR A 137 -9.10 10.75 2.50
N ALA A 138 -8.98 9.43 2.40
CA ALA A 138 -9.99 8.57 1.78
C ALA A 138 -10.72 7.74 2.84
N THR A 139 -12.02 7.55 2.65
CA THR A 139 -12.87 6.66 3.48
C THR A 139 -13.64 5.69 2.59
N ARG A 140 -14.22 4.64 3.19
CA ARG A 140 -15.00 3.62 2.47
C ARG A 140 -14.18 3.02 1.31
N SER A 141 -12.93 2.69 1.59
CA SER A 141 -12.02 1.97 0.70
C SER A 141 -11.80 0.53 1.19
N ASN A 142 -11.10 -0.28 0.39
CA ASN A 142 -10.58 -1.60 0.75
C ASN A 142 -9.04 -1.62 0.74
N HIS A 143 -8.45 -2.79 1.03
CA HIS A 143 -7.00 -3.02 1.04
C HIS A 143 -6.32 -2.38 -0.16
N TYR A 144 -5.38 -1.46 0.11
CA TYR A 144 -4.72 -0.64 -0.93
C TYR A 144 -3.33 -1.14 -1.37
N GLY A 145 -2.90 -2.33 -0.97
CA GLY A 145 -1.61 -2.86 -1.42
C GLY A 145 -0.41 -2.17 -0.79
N ILE A 146 0.69 -2.06 -1.52
CA ILE A 146 1.93 -1.50 -0.99
C ILE A 146 1.91 0.04 -0.99
N ALA A 147 2.12 0.64 0.18
CA ALA A 147 2.16 2.11 0.34
C ALA A 147 3.19 2.78 -0.60
N ALA A 148 4.33 2.14 -0.80
CA ALA A 148 5.42 2.63 -1.66
C ALA A 148 4.98 2.90 -3.10
N HIS A 149 3.92 2.22 -3.59
CA HIS A 149 3.37 2.45 -4.92
C HIS A 149 2.91 3.90 -5.12
N TYR A 150 2.25 4.48 -4.11
CA TYR A 150 1.74 5.84 -4.15
C TYR A 150 2.83 6.85 -3.83
N THR A 151 3.66 6.55 -2.82
CA THR A 151 4.76 7.42 -2.38
C THR A 151 5.71 7.74 -3.53
N LEU A 152 6.02 6.75 -4.38
CA LEU A 152 6.92 6.96 -5.52
C LEU A 152 6.35 7.91 -6.58
N ARG A 153 5.04 7.92 -6.78
CA ARG A 153 4.39 8.87 -7.70
C ARG A 153 4.59 10.32 -7.26
N ALA A 154 4.51 10.60 -5.96
CA ALA A 154 4.76 11.94 -5.43
C ALA A 154 6.26 12.30 -5.48
N VAL A 155 7.15 11.33 -5.23
CA VAL A 155 8.60 11.53 -5.33
C VAL A 155 9.05 11.84 -6.76
N GLU A 156 8.45 11.19 -7.76
CA GLU A 156 8.68 11.46 -9.19
C GLU A 156 8.32 12.91 -9.56
N GLU A 157 7.45 13.56 -8.79
CA GLU A 157 7.03 14.95 -8.94
C GLU A 157 7.83 15.93 -8.08
N GLY A 158 8.90 15.48 -7.40
CA GLY A 158 9.75 16.31 -6.56
C GLY A 158 9.18 16.63 -5.17
N LEU A 159 8.19 15.86 -4.70
CA LEU A 159 7.48 16.11 -3.44
C LEU A 159 8.00 15.24 -2.29
N ILE A 160 7.92 15.75 -1.06
CA ILE A 160 8.01 14.93 0.16
C ILE A 160 6.61 14.42 0.48
N VAL A 161 6.48 13.12 0.75
CA VAL A 161 5.19 12.49 1.00
C VAL A 161 5.21 11.56 2.21
N SER A 162 4.09 11.50 2.92
CA SER A 162 3.81 10.52 3.96
C SER A 162 2.42 9.92 3.74
N THR A 163 2.36 8.59 3.71
CA THR A 163 1.13 7.83 3.48
C THR A 163 0.80 6.98 4.71
N TYR A 164 -0.46 6.95 5.10
CA TYR A 164 -0.95 6.13 6.21
C TYR A 164 -2.16 5.31 5.76
N SER A 165 -2.18 4.03 6.08
CA SER A 165 -3.41 3.22 6.04
C SER A 165 -3.80 2.85 7.46
N VAL A 166 -5.09 2.93 7.75
CA VAL A 166 -5.64 2.47 9.02
C VAL A 166 -6.51 1.26 8.74
N GLU A 167 -5.95 0.08 9.01
CA GLU A 167 -6.67 -1.19 9.01
C GLU A 167 -7.32 -1.35 10.39
N GLN A 168 -8.65 -1.21 10.45
CA GLN A 168 -9.48 -1.44 11.63
C GLN A 168 -8.99 -0.77 12.93
N LEU A 169 -9.53 0.42 13.25
CA LEU A 169 -9.98 0.83 14.61
C LEU A 169 -10.56 2.27 14.55
N GLU A 170 -11.47 2.55 15.49
CA GLU A 170 -12.33 3.74 15.57
C GLU A 170 -11.58 5.09 15.47
N LEU A 171 -12.22 6.04 14.79
CA LEU A 171 -11.75 7.43 14.63
C LEU A 171 -11.77 8.21 15.95
N ILE A 172 -10.59 8.68 16.39
CA ILE A 172 -10.42 9.98 17.05
C ILE A 172 -9.26 10.72 16.37
N ASN A 173 -9.55 11.52 15.34
CA ASN A 173 -8.58 12.48 14.80
C ASN A 173 -8.54 13.73 15.69
N ILE A 174 -7.81 13.64 16.80
CA ILE A 174 -7.16 14.79 17.43
C ILE A 174 -5.67 14.48 17.42
N VAL A 175 -4.93 14.93 16.39
CA VAL A 175 -3.47 14.78 16.38
C VAL A 175 -2.80 16.11 16.62
N ARG A 176 -2.32 16.30 17.87
CA ARG A 176 -1.30 17.29 18.24
C ARG A 176 0.04 16.85 17.61
N TYR A 177 0.36 17.34 16.41
CA TYR A 177 1.67 17.09 15.81
C TYR A 177 2.74 18.07 16.33
N ARG A 178 3.36 17.78 17.49
CA ARG A 178 4.58 18.50 17.93
C ARG A 178 5.83 18.05 17.16
N CYS A 179 5.86 16.81 16.69
CA CYS A 179 7.01 16.19 16.03
C CYS A 179 7.16 16.59 14.54
N ILE A 180 6.05 16.74 13.82
CA ILE A 180 6.07 17.14 12.40
C ILE A 180 6.47 18.62 12.26
N ILE A 181 6.01 19.49 13.18
CA ILE A 181 6.45 20.89 13.27
C ILE A 181 7.99 20.97 13.34
N ASN A 182 8.63 20.16 14.19
CA ASN A 182 10.10 20.21 14.32
C ASN A 182 10.87 19.72 13.06
N CYS A 183 10.30 18.84 12.24
CA CYS A 183 10.89 18.50 10.94
C CYS A 183 10.69 19.62 9.91
N ILE A 184 9.53 20.29 9.93
CA ILE A 184 9.22 21.41 9.03
C ILE A 184 10.08 22.64 9.35
N TYR A 185 10.32 22.95 10.61
CA TYR A 185 11.06 24.16 11.03
C TYR A 185 12.58 24.11 10.78
N ASN A 186 13.15 22.94 10.48
CA ASN A 186 14.60 22.76 10.25
C ASN A 186 14.99 22.55 8.78
N MET A 187 14.05 22.65 7.83
CA MET A 187 14.37 22.55 6.40
C MET A 187 14.56 23.94 5.80
N THR A 188 15.83 24.31 5.55
CA THR A 188 16.17 25.50 4.77
C THR A 188 16.30 25.14 3.29
N SER A 189 15.21 25.24 2.53
CA SER A 189 15.24 25.70 1.13
C SER A 189 13.82 25.79 0.58
N THR A 190 13.52 26.94 -0.02
CA THR A 190 12.49 27.15 -1.03
C THR A 190 12.53 26.00 -2.06
N GLU A 191 11.37 25.44 -2.43
CA GLU A 191 11.14 24.34 -3.40
C GLU A 191 10.98 22.91 -2.84
N ILE A 192 10.53 22.74 -1.58
CA ILE A 192 10.12 21.42 -1.07
C ILE A 192 8.66 21.46 -0.61
N GLU A 193 7.79 20.74 -1.31
CA GLU A 193 6.36 20.61 -0.99
C GLU A 193 6.11 19.34 -0.16
N VAL A 194 5.18 19.42 0.81
CA VAL A 194 4.90 18.33 1.76
C VAL A 194 3.47 17.80 1.59
N LEU A 195 3.37 16.49 1.45
CA LEU A 195 2.13 15.79 1.13
C LEU A 195 1.76 14.73 2.16
N PHE A 196 0.51 14.75 2.62
CA PHE A 196 -0.05 13.75 3.52
C PHE A 196 -1.24 13.05 2.85
N MET A 197 -1.17 11.72 2.78
CA MET A 197 -2.29 10.89 2.34
C MET A 197 -2.67 9.93 3.46
N THR A 198 -3.96 9.86 3.81
CA THR A 198 -4.49 8.88 4.77
C THR A 198 -5.62 8.09 4.13
N LEU A 199 -5.58 6.77 4.19
CA LEU A 199 -6.63 5.89 3.66
C LEU A 199 -7.25 5.06 4.78
N THR A 200 -8.57 5.15 4.93
CA THR A 200 -9.34 4.40 5.92
C THR A 200 -10.17 3.33 5.23
N GLU A 201 -9.97 2.09 5.65
CA GLU A 201 -10.69 0.93 5.14
C GLU A 201 -11.95 0.69 5.98
N GLN A 202 -13.12 0.62 5.32
CA GLN A 202 -14.39 0.31 5.98
C GLN A 202 -15.15 -0.69 5.09
N CYS A 203 -15.07 -1.97 5.44
CA CYS A 203 -15.77 -3.04 4.74
C CYS A 203 -17.18 -3.22 5.35
N PRO A 204 -18.29 -3.00 4.60
CA PRO A 204 -19.64 -3.22 5.12
C PRO A 204 -19.92 -4.73 5.33
N GLY A 205 -20.41 -5.13 6.51
CA GLY A 205 -20.97 -6.47 6.74
C GLY A 205 -20.10 -7.52 7.47
N ARG A 206 -18.95 -7.15 8.07
CA ARG A 206 -18.25 -8.02 9.04
C ARG A 206 -18.75 -7.73 10.46
N GLU A 207 -19.53 -8.63 11.04
CA GLU A 207 -19.70 -8.71 12.51
C GLU A 207 -18.39 -9.21 13.12
N PHE A 208 -17.86 -8.45 14.09
CA PHE A 208 -16.60 -8.79 14.74
C PHE A 208 -16.81 -9.76 15.89
N LEU A 209 -16.14 -10.90 15.82
CA LEU A 209 -15.80 -11.69 17.00
C LEU A 209 -14.44 -11.20 17.52
N PRO A 210 -14.32 -10.87 18.83
CA PRO A 210 -13.07 -10.38 19.39
C PRO A 210 -12.08 -11.54 19.52
N GLN A 211 -11.09 -11.63 18.63
CA GLN A 211 -9.95 -12.52 18.82
C GLN A 211 -8.62 -11.76 18.64
N THR A 212 -8.04 -11.43 19.80
CA THR A 212 -6.61 -11.45 20.14
C THR A 212 -5.61 -10.94 19.10
N LEU A 213 -5.22 -9.68 19.30
CA LEU A 213 -3.86 -9.15 19.14
C LEU A 213 -2.80 -10.22 19.40
N LEU A 214 -1.92 -10.51 18.43
CA LEU A 214 -0.56 -10.97 18.69
C LEU A 214 0.27 -10.97 17.40
N HIS A 215 1.46 -10.38 17.52
CA HIS A 215 2.64 -10.40 16.64
C HIS A 215 2.73 -9.34 15.53
N TRP A 216 3.59 -8.35 15.83
CA TRP A 216 4.24 -7.37 14.97
C TRP A 216 5.10 -8.02 13.89
#